data_AF-A0A7V3RXF2-F1
#
_entry.id   AF-A0A7V3RXF2-F1
#
_cell.length_a   1.000
_cell.length_b   1.000
_cell.length_c   1.000
_cell.angle_alpha   90.00
_cell.angle_beta   90.00
_cell.angle_gamma   90.00
#
_symmetry.space_group_name_H-M   'P 1'
#
loop_
_entity.id
_entity.type
_entity.pdbx_description
1 polymer ?
#
loop_
_entity_poly.entity_id
_entity_poly.type
_entity_poly.pdbx_seq_one_letter_code
_entity_poly.pdbx_strand_id
1 'polypeptide(L)'
;REVVIIGGGAVGCETALHICESGTISAETLKFLAFQKAESWEVLERLITRGWRRVTIVEMLERIGQDIGISTRWAMIQDLHRLGVRVITGAKAKEIQPDGVLIQRGDKEEKVPCDTVILAVGSRPLDEISQKIVGFVPEIHVIGDAKTPRKALDAIWEGYEVGRTI
;
A
#
# COMPACT_ATOMS: atom_id res chain seq x y z
N ARG A 1 1.68 -14.94 -11.23
CA ARG A 1 0.44 -14.12 -11.30
C ARG A 1 0.84 -12.66 -11.33
N GLU A 2 0.15 -11.85 -12.12
CA GLU A 2 0.46 -10.42 -12.34
C GLU A 2 -0.51 -9.57 -11.52
N VAL A 3 0.02 -8.78 -10.59
CA VAL A 3 -0.75 -7.94 -9.66
C VAL A 3 -0.46 -6.47 -9.96
N VAL A 4 -1.50 -5.67 -10.12
CA VAL A 4 -1.40 -4.20 -10.19
C VAL A 4 -2.00 -3.59 -8.92
N ILE A 5 -1.22 -2.73 -8.27
CA ILE A 5 -1.67 -1.91 -7.15
C ILE A 5 -1.84 -0.48 -7.65
N ILE A 6 -3.05 0.06 -7.54
CA ILE A 6 -3.37 1.43 -7.93
C ILE A 6 -3.25 2.32 -6.70
N GLY A 7 -2.29 3.25 -6.72
CA GLY A 7 -1.90 4.09 -5.60
C GLY A 7 -0.60 3.62 -4.98
N GLY A 8 0.38 4.51 -4.91
CA GLY A 8 1.72 4.29 -4.39
C GLY A 8 1.99 5.07 -3.11
N GLY A 9 0.97 5.45 -2.34
CA GLY A 9 1.13 5.95 -0.97
C GLY A 9 1.60 4.87 0.01
N ALA A 10 1.53 5.15 1.32
CA ALA A 10 1.95 4.24 2.39
C ALA A 10 1.28 2.85 2.25
N VAL A 11 -0.05 2.84 2.18
CA VAL A 11 -0.85 1.61 2.04
C VAL A 11 -0.48 0.83 0.78
N GLY A 12 -0.31 1.50 -0.35
CA GLY A 12 0.03 0.86 -1.62
C GLY A 12 1.40 0.19 -1.58
N CYS A 13 2.39 0.85 -0.98
CA CYS A 13 3.73 0.31 -0.84
C CYS A 13 3.81 -0.85 0.16
N GLU A 14 3.17 -0.73 1.32
CA GLU A 14 3.10 -1.82 2.31
C GLU A 14 2.39 -3.04 1.74
N THR A 15 1.30 -2.81 0.99
CA THR A 15 0.59 -3.89 0.30
C THR A 15 1.49 -4.57 -0.73
N ALA A 16 2.30 -3.82 -1.48
CA ALA A 16 3.23 -4.40 -2.44
C ALA A 16 4.27 -5.30 -1.75
N LEU A 17 4.86 -4.84 -0.63
CA LEU A 17 5.78 -5.65 0.16
C LEU A 17 5.13 -6.94 0.64
N HIS A 18 3.93 -6.84 1.22
CA HIS A 18 3.19 -8.00 1.72
C HIS A 18 2.87 -9.02 0.60
N ILE A 19 2.47 -8.54 -0.58
CA ILE A 19 2.18 -9.42 -1.71
C ILE A 19 3.46 -10.07 -2.26
N CYS A 20 4.60 -9.39 -2.23
CA CYS A 20 5.88 -9.95 -2.67
C CYS A 20 6.37 -11.10 -1.78
N GLU A 21 6.04 -11.11 -0.48
CA GLU A 21 6.31 -12.23 0.43
C GLU A 21 5.48 -13.49 0.10
N SER A 22 4.41 -13.35 -0.69
CA SER A 22 3.58 -14.50 -1.04
C SER A 22 4.38 -15.55 -1.82
N GLY A 23 4.61 -16.67 -1.15
CA GLY A 23 5.34 -17.85 -1.62
C GLY A 23 6.85 -17.66 -1.73
N THR A 24 7.42 -16.73 -0.97
CA THR A 24 8.80 -16.87 -0.50
C THR A 24 8.87 -17.95 0.58
N ILE A 25 10.06 -18.51 0.81
CA ILE A 25 10.27 -19.49 1.88
C ILE A 25 10.34 -18.80 3.26
N SER A 26 10.01 -19.53 4.33
CA SER A 26 10.11 -19.00 5.69
C SER A 26 11.57 -18.88 6.15
N ALA A 27 11.81 -18.10 7.20
CA ALA A 27 13.13 -18.00 7.83
C ALA A 27 13.63 -19.36 8.37
N GLU A 28 12.72 -20.23 8.83
CA GLU A 28 13.06 -21.57 9.29
C GLU A 28 13.51 -22.47 8.12
N THR A 29 12.80 -22.43 6.99
CA THR A 29 13.19 -23.15 5.78
C THR A 29 14.52 -22.64 5.24
N LEU A 30 14.72 -21.32 5.20
CA LEU A 30 16.00 -20.71 4.82
C LEU A 30 17.14 -21.23 5.70
N LYS A 31 16.96 -21.20 7.02
CA LYS A 31 17.95 -21.68 7.98
C LYS A 31 18.28 -23.15 7.75
N PHE A 32 17.27 -23.99 7.55
CA PHE A 32 17.45 -25.42 7.27
C PHE A 32 18.26 -25.63 5.99
N LEU A 33 17.85 -25.03 4.87
CA LEU A 33 18.53 -25.20 3.58
C LEU A 33 19.97 -24.68 3.60
N ALA A 34 20.21 -23.52 4.24
CA ALA A 34 21.54 -22.94 4.38
C ALA A 34 22.44 -23.81 5.25
N PHE A 35 21.94 -24.28 6.40
CA PHE A 35 22.73 -25.10 7.33
C PHE A 35 23.11 -26.46 6.72
N GLN A 36 22.18 -27.09 6.00
CA GLN A 36 22.43 -28.35 5.30
C GLN A 36 23.23 -28.17 4.00
N LYS A 37 23.50 -26.92 3.59
CA LYS A 37 24.12 -26.57 2.30
C LYS A 37 23.38 -27.22 1.12
N ALA A 38 22.05 -27.27 1.20
CA ALA A 38 21.21 -27.95 0.22
C ALA A 38 21.11 -27.21 -1.13
N GLU A 39 21.38 -25.91 -1.12
CA GLU A 39 21.28 -25.02 -2.28
C GLU A 39 22.40 -23.97 -2.25
N SER A 40 22.66 -23.31 -3.39
CA SER A 40 23.58 -22.18 -3.44
C SER A 40 22.98 -20.92 -2.81
N TRP A 41 23.82 -19.98 -2.37
CA TRP A 41 23.35 -18.69 -1.84
C TRP A 41 22.52 -17.90 -2.84
N GLU A 42 22.82 -17.98 -4.13
CA GLU A 42 22.04 -17.34 -5.20
C GLU A 42 20.61 -17.90 -5.25
N VAL A 43 20.46 -19.22 -5.12
CA VAL A 43 19.13 -19.86 -5.07
C VAL A 43 18.40 -19.48 -3.79
N LEU A 44 19.08 -19.48 -2.64
CA LEU A 44 18.48 -19.08 -1.37
C LEU A 44 17.99 -17.62 -1.38
N GLU A 45 18.81 -16.70 -1.90
CA GLU A 45 18.44 -15.28 -2.06
C GLU A 45 17.20 -15.14 -2.94
N ARG A 46 17.13 -15.88 -4.06
CA ARG A 46 15.96 -15.90 -4.92
C ARG A 46 14.71 -16.41 -4.19
N LEU A 47 14.82 -17.46 -3.39
CA LEU A 47 13.68 -18.06 -2.68
C LEU A 47 13.10 -17.16 -1.58
N ILE A 48 13.89 -16.24 -1.02
CA ILE A 48 13.43 -15.29 0.00
C ILE A 48 13.01 -13.92 -0.57
N THR A 49 13.43 -13.61 -1.79
CA THR A 49 13.12 -12.30 -2.43
C THR A 49 12.09 -12.39 -3.55
N ARG A 50 11.85 -13.58 -4.12
CA ARG A 50 10.94 -13.76 -5.26
C ARG A 50 9.87 -14.80 -4.97
N GLY A 51 8.66 -14.32 -4.69
CA GLY A 51 7.46 -15.11 -4.67
C GLY A 51 6.94 -15.48 -6.08
N TRP A 52 5.73 -16.04 -6.13
CA TRP A 52 5.03 -16.45 -7.36
C TRP A 52 4.18 -15.34 -7.99
N ARG A 53 4.20 -14.15 -7.37
CA ARG A 53 3.48 -12.95 -7.82
C ARG A 53 4.48 -11.90 -8.29
N ARG A 54 4.16 -11.27 -9.41
CA ARG A 54 4.86 -10.09 -9.93
C ARG A 54 3.98 -8.87 -9.67
N VAL A 55 4.54 -7.85 -9.03
CA VAL A 55 3.78 -6.69 -8.54
C VAL A 55 4.20 -5.45 -9.32
N THR A 56 3.20 -4.71 -9.79
CA THR A 56 3.36 -3.38 -10.37
C THR A 56 2.57 -2.36 -9.55
N ILE A 57 3.23 -1.29 -9.09
CA ILE A 57 2.56 -0.13 -8.50
C ILE A 57 2.34 0.92 -9.60
N VAL A 58 1.10 1.40 -9.73
CA VAL A 58 0.74 2.54 -10.58
C VAL A 58 0.42 3.73 -9.67
N GLU A 59 1.16 4.82 -9.83
CA GLU A 59 1.01 6.04 -9.05
C GLU A 59 0.84 7.25 -9.99
N MET A 60 -0.17 8.08 -9.71
CA MET A 60 -0.46 9.27 -10.50
C MET A 60 0.52 10.41 -10.23
N LEU A 61 1.10 10.47 -9.02
CA LEU A 61 2.12 11.43 -8.64
C LEU A 61 3.50 11.04 -9.18
N GLU A 62 4.46 11.97 -9.11
CA GLU A 62 5.82 11.75 -9.62
C GLU A 62 6.63 10.72 -8.82
N ARG A 63 6.26 10.52 -7.55
CA ARG A 63 6.98 9.66 -6.60
C ARG A 63 6.01 8.85 -5.75
N ILE A 64 6.40 7.63 -5.42
CA ILE A 64 5.71 6.78 -4.43
C ILE A 64 6.17 7.10 -3.00
N GLY A 65 5.33 6.77 -2.02
CA GLY A 65 5.58 6.85 -0.59
C GLY A 65 5.75 8.28 -0.07
N GLN A 66 5.11 9.27 -0.69
CA GLN A 66 5.24 10.68 -0.29
C GLN A 66 4.63 10.99 1.08
N ASP A 67 3.63 10.20 1.48
CA ASP A 67 2.92 10.26 2.75
C ASP A 67 3.62 9.48 3.89
N ILE A 68 4.72 8.79 3.58
CA ILE A 68 5.52 8.00 4.52
C ILE A 68 6.54 8.90 5.22
N GLY A 69 6.79 8.63 6.50
CA GLY A 69 7.79 9.35 7.29
C GLY A 69 9.18 9.32 6.62
N ILE A 70 9.86 10.46 6.62
CA ILE A 70 11.15 10.64 5.92
C ILE A 70 12.20 9.61 6.38
N SER A 71 12.22 9.28 7.68
CA SER A 71 13.15 8.32 8.28
C SER A 71 12.91 6.86 7.88
N THR A 72 11.69 6.50 7.45
CA THR A 72 11.31 5.12 7.10
C THR A 72 11.13 4.92 5.60
N ARG A 73 10.76 5.98 4.87
CA ARG A 73 10.49 5.94 3.43
C ARG A 73 11.61 5.29 2.63
N TRP A 74 12.86 5.69 2.86
CA TRP A 74 14.00 5.22 2.07
C TRP A 74 14.19 3.70 2.16
N ALA A 75 14.02 3.12 3.36
CA ALA A 75 14.18 1.69 3.59
C ALA A 75 13.11 0.90 2.83
N MET A 76 11.87 1.35 2.91
CA MET A 76 10.75 0.72 2.22
C MET A 76 10.89 0.78 0.69
N ILE A 77 11.35 1.91 0.13
CA ILE A 77 11.64 2.01 -1.31
C ILE A 77 12.77 1.05 -1.72
N GLN A 78 13.80 0.91 -0.89
CA GLN A 78 14.89 -0.02 -1.13
C GLN A 78 14.41 -1.48 -1.13
N ASP A 79 13.51 -1.84 -0.24
CA ASP A 79 12.93 -3.19 -0.19
C ASP A 79 12.03 -3.48 -1.39
N LEU A 80 11.18 -2.53 -1.81
CA LEU A 80 10.40 -2.66 -3.05
C LEU A 80 11.31 -2.93 -4.26
N HIS A 81 12.42 -2.20 -4.37
CA HIS A 81 13.40 -2.40 -5.42
C HIS A 81 14.08 -3.77 -5.32
N ARG A 82 14.49 -4.18 -4.12
CA ARG A 82 15.12 -5.49 -3.86
C ARG A 82 14.18 -6.66 -4.23
N LEU A 83 12.89 -6.52 -3.97
CA LEU A 83 11.87 -7.52 -4.29
C LEU A 83 11.41 -7.45 -5.77
N GLY A 84 11.99 -6.53 -6.56
CA GLY A 84 11.71 -6.42 -7.99
C GLY A 84 10.31 -5.87 -8.31
N VAL A 85 9.72 -5.07 -7.42
CA VAL A 85 8.45 -4.39 -7.68
C VAL A 85 8.63 -3.38 -8.81
N ARG A 86 7.82 -3.51 -9.86
CA ARG A 86 7.78 -2.52 -10.94
C ARG A 86 7.00 -1.30 -10.47
N VAL A 87 7.54 -0.11 -10.69
CA VAL A 87 6.88 1.15 -10.30
C VAL A 87 6.66 2.02 -11.53
N ILE A 88 5.43 2.46 -11.74
CA ILE A 88 5.03 3.37 -12.82
C ILE A 88 4.45 4.64 -12.16
N THR A 89 5.20 5.73 -12.20
CA THR A 89 4.79 7.05 -11.67
C THR A 89 4.33 8.00 -12.78
N GLY A 90 3.63 9.07 -12.39
CA GLY A 90 3.02 10.02 -13.33
C GLY A 90 1.94 9.37 -14.19
N ALA A 91 1.35 8.27 -13.72
CA ALA A 91 0.43 7.44 -14.47
C ALA A 91 -0.92 7.35 -13.74
N LYS A 92 -1.96 7.91 -14.36
CA LYS A 92 -3.33 7.85 -13.84
C LYS A 92 -4.00 6.57 -14.31
N ALA A 93 -4.46 5.73 -13.38
CA ALA A 93 -5.34 4.62 -13.75
C ALA A 93 -6.71 5.16 -14.22
N LYS A 94 -7.14 4.72 -15.40
CA LYS A 94 -8.35 5.20 -16.09
C LYS A 94 -9.48 4.19 -16.01
N GLU A 95 -9.17 2.93 -16.27
CA GLU A 95 -10.15 1.86 -16.37
C GLU A 95 -9.53 0.51 -15.94
N ILE A 96 -10.31 -0.31 -15.24
CA ILE A 96 -9.96 -1.71 -14.96
C ILE A 96 -10.67 -2.56 -16.00
N GLN A 97 -9.90 -3.34 -16.75
CA GLN A 97 -10.36 -4.21 -17.82
C GLN A 97 -10.15 -5.67 -17.43
N PRO A 98 -10.82 -6.64 -18.10
CA PRO A 98 -10.69 -8.06 -17.76
C PRO A 98 -9.26 -8.62 -17.82
N ASP A 99 -8.36 -7.99 -18.61
CA ASP A 99 -6.99 -8.45 -18.83
C ASP A 99 -5.92 -7.43 -18.39
N GLY A 100 -6.29 -6.38 -17.66
CA GLY A 100 -5.34 -5.37 -17.23
C GLY A 100 -5.95 -4.06 -16.71
N VAL A 101 -5.08 -3.08 -16.49
CA VAL A 101 -5.46 -1.71 -16.13
C VAL A 101 -5.02 -0.76 -17.25
N LEU A 102 -5.94 0.02 -17.78
CA LEU A 102 -5.63 1.13 -18.68
C LEU A 102 -5.12 2.31 -17.86
N ILE A 103 -3.91 2.78 -18.17
CA ILE A 103 -3.29 3.93 -17.50
C ILE A 103 -2.99 5.03 -18.52
N GLN A 104 -3.03 6.28 -18.06
CA GLN A 104 -2.66 7.46 -18.84
C GLN A 104 -1.39 8.05 -18.24
N ARG A 105 -0.35 8.19 -19.06
CA ARG A 105 0.94 8.78 -18.69
C ARG A 105 1.30 9.87 -19.69
N GLY A 106 1.21 11.13 -19.25
CA GLY A 106 1.19 12.28 -20.15
C GLY A 106 0.01 12.18 -21.12
N ASP A 107 0.27 12.37 -22.42
CA ASP A 107 -0.76 12.28 -23.47
C ASP A 107 -0.96 10.86 -24.01
N LYS A 108 -0.25 9.86 -23.46
CA LYS A 108 -0.32 8.48 -23.94
C LYS A 108 -1.12 7.61 -22.99
N GLU A 109 -1.91 6.72 -23.57
CA GLU A 109 -2.54 5.62 -22.84
C GLU A 109 -1.78 4.32 -23.10
N GLU A 110 -1.58 3.54 -22.05
CA GLU A 110 -0.98 2.22 -22.13
C GLU A 110 -1.73 1.24 -21.22
N LYS A 111 -1.78 -0.03 -21.62
CA LYS A 111 -2.38 -1.08 -20.80
C LYS A 111 -1.30 -1.79 -20.00
N VAL A 112 -1.53 -1.96 -18.71
CA VAL A 112 -0.72 -2.80 -17.82
C VAL A 112 -1.44 -4.14 -17.64
N PRO A 113 -0.96 -5.23 -18.26
CA PRO A 113 -1.61 -6.54 -18.14
C PRO A 113 -1.53 -7.05 -16.71
N CYS A 114 -2.65 -7.54 -16.17
CA CYS A 114 -2.70 -8.14 -14.85
C CYS A 114 -3.89 -9.08 -14.69
N ASP A 115 -3.78 -10.02 -13.76
CA ASP A 115 -4.87 -10.92 -13.35
C ASP A 115 -5.53 -10.48 -12.05
N THR A 116 -4.90 -9.56 -11.30
CA THR A 116 -5.37 -9.07 -10.01
C THR A 116 -5.13 -7.56 -9.91
N VAL A 117 -6.16 -6.81 -9.49
CA VAL A 117 -6.07 -5.37 -9.21
C VAL A 117 -6.37 -5.12 -7.74
N ILE A 118 -5.52 -4.32 -7.09
CA ILE A 118 -5.69 -3.86 -5.70
C ILE A 118 -5.81 -2.34 -5.70
N LEU A 119 -6.81 -1.83 -4.99
CA LEU A 119 -7.07 -0.39 -4.85
C LEU A 119 -6.47 0.14 -3.55
N ALA A 120 -5.46 1.00 -3.67
CA ALA A 120 -4.83 1.74 -2.58
C ALA A 120 -4.91 3.26 -2.84
N VAL A 121 -6.09 3.72 -3.27
CA VAL A 121 -6.34 5.08 -3.79
C VAL A 121 -6.74 6.10 -2.72
N GLY A 122 -6.46 5.80 -1.45
CA GLY A 122 -6.89 6.59 -0.30
C GLY A 122 -8.33 6.31 0.14
N SER A 123 -8.77 7.04 1.16
CA SER A 123 -10.08 6.91 1.79
C SER A 123 -10.86 8.23 1.71
N ARG A 124 -12.15 8.18 2.05
CA ARG A 124 -13.02 9.35 2.21
C ARG A 124 -13.60 9.34 3.61
N PRO A 125 -13.87 10.51 4.21
CA PRO A 125 -14.52 10.56 5.51
C PRO A 125 -15.90 9.91 5.43
N LEU A 126 -16.26 9.19 6.49
CA LEU A 126 -17.56 8.56 6.66
C LEU A 126 -18.14 8.99 8.01
N ASP A 127 -19.14 9.88 7.96
CA ASP A 127 -19.89 10.35 9.11
C ASP A 127 -21.39 10.30 8.82
N GLU A 128 -22.00 9.14 9.08
CA GLU A 128 -23.42 8.91 8.82
C GLU A 128 -24.31 9.17 10.03
N ILE A 129 -23.71 9.52 11.18
CA ILE A 129 -24.39 9.51 12.48
C ILE A 129 -24.50 10.92 13.06
N SER A 130 -23.48 11.78 12.93
CA SER A 130 -23.44 13.06 13.65
C SER A 130 -24.69 13.90 13.40
N GLN A 131 -25.11 14.06 12.14
CA GLN A 131 -26.28 14.85 11.77
C GLN A 131 -27.60 14.23 12.23
N LYS A 132 -27.67 12.89 12.37
CA LYS A 132 -28.90 12.19 12.76
C LYS A 132 -29.20 12.30 14.25
N ILE A 133 -28.18 12.56 15.07
CA ILE A 133 -28.31 12.65 16.52
C ILE A 133 -28.32 14.09 17.04
N VAL A 134 -28.29 15.09 16.14
CA VAL A 134 -28.45 16.50 16.50
C VAL A 134 -29.77 16.68 17.24
N GLY A 135 -29.70 17.28 18.43
CA GLY A 135 -30.87 17.50 19.30
C GLY A 135 -31.24 16.33 20.21
N PHE A 136 -30.66 15.14 20.03
CA PHE A 136 -30.84 14.00 20.95
C PHE A 136 -29.79 14.00 22.08
N VAL A 137 -28.64 14.64 21.86
CA VAL A 137 -27.53 14.75 22.81
C VAL A 137 -27.10 16.20 22.96
N PRO A 138 -26.54 16.59 24.13
CA PRO A 138 -26.13 17.97 24.37
C PRO A 138 -24.91 18.40 23.55
N GLU A 139 -24.04 17.47 23.15
CA GLU A 139 -22.81 17.77 22.41
C GLU A 139 -22.41 16.60 21.49
N ILE A 140 -21.80 16.92 20.33
CA ILE A 140 -21.35 15.95 19.33
C ILE A 140 -19.95 16.34 18.87
N HIS A 141 -19.01 15.39 18.93
CA HIS A 141 -17.64 15.56 18.44
C HIS A 141 -17.31 14.51 17.39
N VAL A 142 -16.90 14.95 16.19
CA VAL A 142 -16.42 14.07 15.12
C VAL A 142 -14.90 14.22 15.03
N ILE A 143 -14.16 13.12 15.14
CA ILE A 143 -12.68 13.10 15.17
C ILE A 143 -12.13 12.06 14.20
N GLY A 144 -10.83 12.15 13.90
CA GLY A 144 -10.14 11.15 13.10
C GLY A 144 -10.69 11.05 11.67
N ASP A 145 -10.66 9.85 11.09
CA ASP A 145 -11.03 9.62 9.70
C ASP A 145 -12.49 9.98 9.38
N ALA A 146 -13.40 9.84 10.35
CA ALA A 146 -14.80 10.24 10.19
C ALA A 146 -14.94 11.74 9.88
N LYS A 147 -14.08 12.57 10.47
CA LYS A 147 -14.01 14.01 10.17
C LYS A 147 -13.26 14.28 8.87
N THR A 148 -12.11 13.64 8.68
CA THR A 148 -11.21 13.80 7.52
C THR A 148 -10.15 12.70 7.59
N PRO A 149 -9.87 11.95 6.50
CA PRO A 149 -8.80 10.96 6.46
C PRO A 149 -7.46 11.52 6.94
N ARG A 150 -6.82 10.86 7.91
CA ARG A 150 -5.56 11.30 8.52
C ARG A 150 -4.75 10.13 9.09
N LYS A 151 -3.61 10.40 9.71
CA LYS A 151 -2.79 9.34 10.31
C LYS A 151 -3.35 8.96 11.68
N ALA A 152 -3.02 7.75 12.12
CA ALA A 152 -3.41 7.26 13.44
C ALA A 152 -3.00 8.22 14.58
N LEU A 153 -1.82 8.85 14.47
CA LEU A 153 -1.35 9.83 15.47
C LEU A 153 -2.25 11.07 15.53
N ASP A 154 -2.71 11.58 14.38
CA ASP A 154 -3.62 12.72 14.32
C ASP A 154 -4.98 12.36 14.95
N ALA A 155 -5.51 11.18 14.61
CA ALA A 155 -6.75 10.68 15.17
C ALA A 155 -6.68 10.49 16.70
N ILE A 156 -5.57 9.94 17.21
CA ILE A 156 -5.32 9.80 18.65
C ILE A 156 -5.20 11.17 19.32
N TRP A 157 -4.47 12.10 18.70
CA TRP A 157 -4.30 13.45 19.23
C TRP A 157 -5.63 14.19 19.34
N GLU A 158 -6.47 14.12 18.31
CA GLU A 158 -7.80 14.72 18.33
C GLU A 158 -8.71 14.10 19.38
N GLY A 159 -8.67 12.78 19.54
CA GLY A 159 -9.40 12.11 20.62
C GLY A 159 -8.93 12.58 22.00
N TYR A 160 -7.62 12.79 22.18
CA TYR A 160 -7.07 13.33 23.41
C TYR A 160 -7.48 14.79 23.64
N GLU A 161 -7.50 15.63 22.59
CA GLU A 161 -7.95 17.03 22.67
C GLU A 161 -9.42 17.17 23.02
N VAL A 162 -10.30 16.42 22.39
CA VAL A 162 -11.73 16.41 22.74
C VAL A 162 -11.94 15.81 24.13
N GLY A 163 -11.23 14.72 24.45
CA GLY A 163 -11.35 14.03 25.73
C GLY A 163 -10.97 14.85 26.95
N ARG A 164 -10.20 15.94 26.80
CA ARG A 164 -9.86 16.85 27.91
C ARG A 164 -10.81 18.05 28.07
N THR A 165 -11.72 18.25 27.12
CA THR A 165 -12.70 19.35 27.16
C THR A 165 -14.08 18.89 27.61
N ILE A 166 -14.31 17.58 27.69
CA ILE A 166 -15.52 16.93 28.22
C ILE A 166 -15.34 16.52 29.68
#